data_AF-C8PSM3-F1
#
_entry.id   AF-C8PSM3-F1
#
_cell.length_a   1.000
_cell.length_b   1.000
_cell.length_c   1.000
_cell.angle_alpha   90.00
_cell.angle_beta   90.00
_cell.angle_gamma   90.00
#
_symmetry.space_group_name_H-M   'P 1'
#
loop_
_entity.id
_entity.type
_entity.pdbx_description
1 polymer ?
#
loop_
_entity_poly.entity_id
_entity_poly.type
_entity_poly.pdbx_seq_one_letter_code
_entity_poly.pdbx_strand_id
1 'polypeptide(L)'
;MKKNRIASFALIVLTAVAGLTCRPNIGLGGQIDIVPPEGEITYPDVGETPIRGSFVLKGTASDDDGIESITVVFENIETKARSSVYTAKGFTVGSTPASWTVNVVNEA
;
A
#
# COMPACT_ATOMS: atom_id res chain seq x y z
N MET A 1 62.93 2.45 14.77
CA MET A 1 62.10 3.36 13.95
C MET A 1 61.33 2.69 12.79
N LYS A 2 61.81 1.59 12.16
CA LYS A 2 61.15 0.99 10.98
C LYS A 2 59.82 0.24 11.27
N LYS A 3 59.72 -0.44 12.43
CA LYS A 3 58.54 -1.22 12.84
C LYS A 3 57.30 -0.36 13.16
N ASN A 4 57.50 0.82 13.76
CA ASN A 4 56.41 1.75 14.08
C ASN A 4 55.83 2.40 12.82
N ARG A 5 56.65 2.63 11.79
CA ARG A 5 56.20 3.19 10.50
C ARG A 5 55.31 2.20 9.74
N ILE A 6 55.62 0.91 9.79
CA ILE A 6 54.81 -0.15 9.16
C ILE A 6 53.48 -0.31 9.90
N ALA A 7 53.50 -0.31 11.24
CA ALA A 7 52.29 -0.39 12.06
C ALA A 7 51.36 0.81 11.84
N SER A 8 51.90 2.03 11.78
CA SER A 8 51.12 3.24 11.47
C SER A 8 50.55 3.21 10.05
N PHE A 9 51.31 2.73 9.07
CA PHE A 9 50.83 2.63 7.69
C PHE A 9 49.71 1.59 7.57
N ALA A 10 49.85 0.43 8.22
CA ALA A 10 48.81 -0.59 8.28
C ALA A 10 47.52 -0.08 8.94
N LEU A 11 47.63 0.72 10.01
CA LEU A 11 46.49 1.32 10.68
C LEU A 11 45.77 2.33 9.78
N ILE A 12 46.51 3.20 9.08
CA ILE A 12 45.92 4.18 8.14
C ILE A 12 45.19 3.48 6.99
N VAL A 13 45.78 2.42 6.44
CA VAL A 13 45.15 1.62 5.37
C VAL A 13 43.88 0.94 5.88
N LEU A 14 43.91 0.36 7.09
CA LEU A 14 42.75 -0.28 7.70
C LEU A 14 41.59 0.71 7.94
N THR A 15 41.90 1.91 8.44
CA THR A 15 40.91 2.98 8.66
C THR A 15 40.35 3.51 7.34
N ALA A 16 41.18 3.64 6.30
CA ALA A 16 40.73 4.05 4.97
C ALA A 16 39.80 3.00 4.33
N VAL A 17 40.13 1.71 4.43
CA VAL A 17 39.28 0.63 3.92
C VAL A 17 37.95 0.58 4.68
N ALA A 18 37.96 0.73 6.02
CA ALA A 18 36.74 0.79 6.82
C ALA A 18 35.84 1.98 6.43
N GLY A 19 36.44 3.14 6.10
CA GLY A 19 35.73 4.32 5.61
C GLY A 19 35.13 4.17 4.20
N LEU A 20 35.73 3.34 3.33
CA LEU A 20 35.17 3.03 2.00
C LEU A 20 34.10 1.93 2.04
N THR A 21 34.18 0.99 2.99
CA THR A 21 33.16 -0.07 3.13
C THR A 21 31.90 0.40 3.84
N CYS A 22 31.99 1.45 4.66
CA CYS A 22 30.83 2.15 5.19
C CYS A 22 30.24 3.08 4.12
N ARG A 23 29.41 2.53 3.23
CA ARG A 23 28.56 3.38 2.38
C ARG A 23 27.74 4.29 3.30
N PRO A 24 27.79 5.63 3.16
CA PRO A 24 26.90 6.53 3.90
C PRO A 24 25.50 6.50 3.28
N ASN A 25 24.88 5.32 3.27
CA ASN A 25 23.53 5.12 2.79
C ASN A 25 22.55 4.97 3.97
N ILE A 26 22.81 5.67 5.08
CA ILE A 26 21.82 5.85 6.14
C ILE A 26 21.00 7.09 5.80
N GLY A 27 20.26 7.00 4.70
CA GLY A 27 19.14 7.88 4.44
C GLY A 27 17.87 7.04 4.60
N LEU A 28 16.93 7.47 5.43
CA LEU A 28 15.58 6.89 5.46
C LEU A 28 14.81 7.11 4.14
N GLY A 29 15.40 7.81 3.16
CA GLY A 29 14.67 8.47 2.08
C GLY A 29 14.19 7.59 0.91
N GLY A 30 14.39 6.27 0.93
CA GLY A 30 13.96 5.37 -0.16
C GLY A 30 13.16 4.15 0.26
N GLN A 31 12.82 4.03 1.55
CA GLN A 31 12.06 2.90 2.09
C GLN A 31 10.73 3.34 2.73
N ILE A 32 10.41 4.63 2.69
CA ILE A 32 9.10 5.10 3.14
C ILE A 32 8.19 5.08 1.93
N ASP A 33 7.26 4.12 1.94
CA ASP A 33 6.11 4.16 1.06
C ASP A 33 5.24 5.38 1.40
N ILE A 34 4.98 6.19 0.37
CA ILE A 34 4.21 7.44 0.46
C ILE A 34 3.08 7.47 -0.56
N VAL A 35 2.98 6.47 -1.43
CA VAL A 35 1.98 6.45 -2.50
C VAL A 35 0.74 5.79 -1.91
N PRO A 36 -0.38 6.50 -1.78
CA PRO A 36 -1.58 5.91 -1.20
C PRO A 36 -2.24 4.95 -2.20
N PRO A 37 -3.02 3.98 -1.71
CA PRO A 37 -3.81 3.13 -2.58
C PRO A 37 -4.87 3.94 -3.32
N GLU A 38 -5.10 3.60 -4.58
CA GLU A 38 -6.14 4.16 -5.44
C GLU A 38 -7.25 3.12 -5.67
N GLY A 39 -8.47 3.58 -5.96
CA GLY A 39 -9.58 2.67 -6.24
C GLY A 39 -10.75 3.33 -6.98
N GLU A 40 -11.50 2.49 -7.69
CA GLU A 40 -12.63 2.90 -8.53
C GLU A 40 -13.78 1.90 -8.38
N ILE A 41 -15.01 2.39 -8.32
CA ILE A 41 -16.22 1.56 -8.42
C ILE A 41 -16.59 1.45 -9.90
N THR A 42 -16.64 0.23 -10.43
CA THR A 42 -16.93 -0.05 -11.84
C THR A 42 -18.32 -0.62 -12.06
N TYR A 43 -19.05 -0.94 -11.00
CA TYR A 43 -20.44 -1.36 -11.07
C TYR A 43 -21.18 -1.03 -9.76
N PRO A 44 -22.40 -0.46 -9.82
CA PRO A 44 -23.16 -0.11 -11.03
C PRO A 44 -22.61 1.09 -11.79
N ASP A 45 -22.91 1.15 -13.09
CA ASP A 45 -22.55 2.30 -13.93
C ASP A 45 -23.36 3.55 -13.55
N VAL A 46 -22.76 4.73 -13.78
CA VAL A 46 -23.41 6.01 -13.51
C VAL A 46 -24.65 6.15 -14.39
N GLY A 47 -25.81 6.32 -13.75
CA GLY A 47 -27.09 6.49 -14.45
C GLY A 47 -27.89 5.21 -14.68
N GLU A 48 -27.42 4.05 -14.19
CA GLU A 48 -28.28 2.87 -14.07
C GLU A 48 -29.47 3.14 -13.14
N THR A 49 -30.57 2.41 -13.37
CA THR A 49 -31.77 2.49 -12.54
C THR A 49 -31.44 2.28 -11.06
N PRO A 50 -32.06 3.04 -10.13
CA PRO A 50 -31.82 2.87 -8.71
C PRO A 50 -31.98 1.41 -8.28
N ILE A 51 -30.92 0.83 -7.71
CA ILE A 51 -30.93 -0.56 -7.27
C ILE A 51 -31.80 -0.68 -6.03
N ARG A 52 -32.69 -1.68 -6.02
CA ARG A 52 -33.56 -2.01 -4.89
C ARG A 52 -33.19 -3.39 -4.33
N GLY A 53 -33.30 -3.54 -3.01
CA GLY A 53 -32.95 -4.79 -2.33
C GLY A 53 -31.45 -5.04 -2.29
N SER A 54 -31.07 -6.30 -2.04
CA SER A 54 -29.67 -6.76 -2.03
C SER A 54 -29.03 -6.70 -3.42
N PHE A 55 -27.75 -6.33 -3.48
CA PHE A 55 -27.06 -6.11 -4.75
C PHE A 55 -25.56 -6.37 -4.68
N VAL A 56 -24.92 -6.34 -5.86
CA VAL A 56 -23.48 -6.53 -6.02
C VAL A 56 -22.83 -5.20 -6.35
N LEU A 57 -21.72 -4.89 -5.69
CA LEU A 57 -20.78 -3.83 -6.10
C LEU A 57 -19.51 -4.45 -6.64
N LYS A 58 -18.93 -3.82 -7.67
CA LYS A 58 -17.62 -4.19 -8.20
C LYS A 58 -16.73 -2.97 -8.34
N GLY A 59 -15.43 -3.20 -8.33
CA GLY A 59 -14.46 -2.15 -8.57
C GLY A 59 -13.05 -2.67 -8.76
N THR A 60 -12.12 -1.72 -8.84
CA THR A 60 -10.69 -1.94 -8.88
C THR A 60 -10.01 -1.23 -7.71
N ALA A 61 -8.85 -1.71 -7.31
CA ALA A 61 -7.95 -1.04 -6.40
C ALA A 61 -6.50 -1.28 -6.85
N SER A 62 -5.61 -0.32 -6.67
CA SER A 62 -4.21 -0.45 -7.02
C SER A 62 -3.33 0.27 -6.00
N ASP A 63 -2.21 -0.35 -5.70
CA ASP A 63 -1.18 0.13 -4.80
C ASP A 63 0.16 -0.46 -5.28
N ASP A 64 1.26 0.26 -5.13
CA ASP A 64 2.58 -0.19 -5.59
C ASP A 64 3.24 -1.21 -4.65
N ASP A 65 2.86 -1.26 -3.37
CA ASP A 65 3.25 -2.33 -2.43
C ASP A 65 2.20 -3.46 -2.38
N GLY A 66 1.11 -3.30 -3.14
CA GLY A 66 0.08 -4.29 -3.36
C GLY A 66 -1.07 -4.21 -2.35
N ILE A 67 -2.22 -4.76 -2.72
CA ILE A 67 -3.44 -4.60 -1.93
C ILE A 67 -3.52 -5.61 -0.78
N GLU A 68 -3.56 -5.12 0.46
CA GLU A 68 -3.81 -5.93 1.65
C GLU A 68 -5.31 -6.16 1.89
N SER A 69 -6.13 -5.10 1.80
CA SER A 69 -7.56 -5.20 2.04
C SER A 69 -8.36 -4.14 1.30
N ILE A 70 -9.62 -4.46 0.99
CA ILE A 70 -10.57 -3.51 0.39
C ILE A 70 -11.86 -3.57 1.21
N THR A 71 -12.33 -2.41 1.63
CA THR A 71 -13.57 -2.26 2.40
C THR A 71 -14.47 -1.21 1.76
N VAL A 72 -15.78 -1.42 1.87
CA VAL A 72 -16.80 -0.53 1.33
C VAL A 72 -17.74 -0.10 2.46
N VAL A 73 -18.03 1.19 2.51
CA VAL A 73 -19.02 1.80 3.40
C VAL A 73 -19.93 2.71 2.60
N PHE A 74 -21.20 2.74 2.94
CA PHE A 74 -22.16 3.70 2.39
C PHE A 74 -22.30 4.84 3.38
N GLU A 75 -22.02 6.06 2.92
CA GLU A 75 -22.24 7.28 3.69
C GLU A 75 -23.42 8.05 3.09
N ASN A 76 -24.41 8.36 3.91
CA ASN A 76 -25.51 9.22 3.49
C ASN A 76 -24.98 10.66 3.30
N ILE A 77 -25.19 11.21 2.11
CA ILE A 77 -24.64 12.53 1.75
C ILE A 77 -25.21 13.69 2.58
N GLU A 78 -26.43 13.55 3.09
CA GLU A 78 -27.13 14.57 3.89
C GLU A 78 -26.84 14.40 5.39
N THR A 79 -27.10 13.21 5.94
CA THR A 79 -27.04 12.96 7.39
C THR A 79 -25.67 12.52 7.88
N LYS A 80 -24.76 12.17 6.97
CA LYS A 80 -23.44 11.57 7.26
C LYS A 80 -23.51 10.24 8.02
N ALA A 81 -24.68 9.65 8.14
CA ALA A 81 -24.84 8.31 8.70
C ALA A 81 -24.11 7.29 7.82
N ARG A 82 -23.40 6.35 8.45
CA ARG A 82 -22.64 5.30 7.77
C ARG A 82 -23.29 3.94 7.95
N SER A 83 -23.24 3.11 6.91
CA SER A 83 -23.57 1.68 7.00
C SER A 83 -22.56 0.91 7.85
N SER A 84 -22.84 -0.37 8.07
CA SER A 84 -21.80 -1.34 8.42
C SER A 84 -20.72 -1.41 7.33
N VAL A 85 -19.53 -1.88 7.71
CA VAL A 85 -18.43 -2.13 6.78
C VAL A 85 -18.69 -3.43 6.02
N TYR A 86 -18.50 -3.41 4.70
CA TYR A 86 -18.51 -4.59 3.85
C TYR A 86 -17.09 -4.90 3.37
N THR A 87 -16.64 -6.14 3.57
CA THR A 87 -15.31 -6.59 3.13
C THR A 87 -15.39 -7.13 1.72
N ALA A 88 -14.56 -6.61 0.82
CA ALA A 88 -14.53 -7.07 -0.56
C ALA A 88 -13.83 -8.43 -0.71
N LYS A 89 -14.24 -9.17 -1.73
CA LYS A 89 -13.72 -10.49 -2.09
C LYS A 89 -13.38 -10.53 -3.57
N GLY A 90 -12.75 -11.62 -4.02
CA GLY A 90 -12.46 -11.86 -5.43
C GLY A 90 -11.09 -11.39 -5.90
N PHE A 91 -10.21 -10.98 -4.98
CA PHE A 91 -8.81 -10.64 -5.26
C PHE A 91 -7.85 -11.47 -4.38
N THR A 92 -6.57 -11.47 -4.74
CA THR A 92 -5.48 -12.07 -3.95
C THR A 92 -4.70 -10.97 -3.25
N VAL A 93 -4.41 -11.13 -1.96
CA VAL A 93 -3.57 -10.19 -1.19
C VAL A 93 -2.22 -9.99 -1.87
N GLY A 94 -1.78 -8.73 -2.00
CA GLY A 94 -0.57 -8.32 -2.71
C GLY A 94 -0.74 -8.11 -4.22
N SER A 95 -1.97 -8.23 -4.77
CA SER A 95 -2.21 -7.95 -6.20
C SER A 95 -2.08 -6.46 -6.52
N THR A 96 -1.57 -6.16 -7.72
CA THR A 96 -1.45 -4.80 -8.27
C THR A 96 -1.69 -4.85 -9.80
N PRO A 97 -2.86 -4.43 -10.32
CA PRO A 97 -4.08 -4.04 -9.62
C PRO A 97 -4.92 -5.25 -9.12
N ALA A 98 -5.89 -4.98 -8.24
CA ALA A 98 -6.88 -5.93 -7.74
C ALA A 98 -8.29 -5.60 -8.26
N SER A 99 -8.99 -6.59 -8.83
CA SER A 99 -10.44 -6.50 -9.09
C SER A 99 -11.21 -7.11 -7.93
N TRP A 100 -12.27 -6.44 -7.48
CA TRP A 100 -12.98 -6.83 -6.27
C TRP A 100 -14.49 -6.81 -6.42
N THR A 101 -15.17 -7.51 -5.52
CA THR A 101 -16.64 -7.59 -5.47
C THR A 101 -17.13 -7.61 -4.02
N VAL A 102 -18.24 -6.91 -3.75
CA VAL A 102 -18.97 -6.92 -2.48
C VAL A 102 -20.43 -7.29 -2.73
N ASN A 103 -20.96 -8.23 -1.94
CA ASN A 103 -22.40 -8.47 -1.86
C ASN A 103 -22.99 -7.62 -0.73
N VAL A 104 -23.83 -6.66 -1.10
CA VAL A 104 -24.52 -5.77 -0.19
C VAL A 104 -25.88 -6.38 0.13
N VAL A 105 -26.03 -6.90 1.34
CA VAL A 105 -27.31 -7.42 1.83
C VAL A 105 -28.16 -6.24 2.29
N ASN A 106 -29.31 -6.09 1.65
CA ASN A 106 -30.29 -5.03 1.94
C ASN A 106 -31.68 -5.67 1.89
N GLU A 107 -31.91 -6.56 2.85
CA GLU A 107 -33.23 -7.16 3.09
C GLU A 107 -33.99 -6.27 4.08
N ALA A 108 -35.19 -5.87 3.67
CA ALA A 108 -36.09 -5.02 4.44
C ALA A 108 -36.87 -5.81 5.50
#